data_AF-R5JNC9-F1
#
_entry.id   AF-R5JNC9-F1
#
_cell.length_a   1.000
_cell.length_b   1.000
_cell.length_c   1.000
_cell.angle_alpha   90.00
_cell.angle_beta   90.00
_cell.angle_gamma   90.00
#
_symmetry.space_group_name_H-M   'P 1'
#
loop_
_entity.id
_entity.type
_entity.pdbx_description
1 polymer ?
#
loop_
_entity_poly.entity_id
_entity_poly.type
_entity_poly.pdbx_seq_one_letter_code
_entity_poly.pdbx_strand_id
1 'polypeptide(L)'
;MNRGIIVLLFLFLYMPRLTAQADYPPFRVMCWNVENLFDTHHDSLKNDYEFLPDALRHWNYQRYKKKLVNIARVITAVGEWVPPVLVGLCEVENDNVMRDLTRYSPLKEQEYRYVITHSPDERGIDVALLYQRDRFKLLSHRSIPTGTFRPQNRPTRDILHVCGLLATGDSLDVLVVHLPSRSGGAKVSEPYRMLVAGKIRSIADSLLTTRLHPQLIIMGDFNDYPNNKSITQTLGALAPPPHPAPLQLYHLLASRAEAEKYSFGSYKYQGKWGLLDHLIISGTLLDNSSPFHTNEKKANVARLPFLLSNDEKYGGKQPFRTYSGIKYLGGYSDHLPIYTDFEIIRNN
;
A
#
# COMPACT_ATOMS: atom_id res chain seq x y z
N MET A 1 -51.64 -3.96 70.86
CA MET A 1 -51.10 -4.92 69.87
C MET A 1 -50.79 -4.16 68.59
N ASN A 2 -49.51 -3.82 68.38
CA ASN A 2 -49.05 -2.98 67.27
C ASN A 2 -49.07 -3.73 65.94
N ARG A 3 -49.74 -3.18 64.93
CA ARG A 3 -49.69 -3.65 63.54
C ARG A 3 -48.54 -2.94 62.84
N GLY A 4 -47.43 -3.64 62.63
CA GLY A 4 -46.30 -3.15 61.83
C GLY A 4 -46.62 -3.20 60.34
N ILE A 5 -46.50 -2.07 59.67
CA ILE A 5 -46.57 -1.95 58.20
C ILE A 5 -45.16 -2.22 57.66
N ILE A 6 -44.99 -3.27 56.86
CA ILE A 6 -43.75 -3.55 56.13
C ILE A 6 -43.86 -2.83 54.77
N VAL A 7 -43.08 -1.77 54.60
CA VAL A 7 -42.91 -1.09 53.31
C VAL A 7 -41.77 -1.78 52.57
N LEU A 8 -42.07 -2.54 51.52
CA LEU A 8 -41.07 -3.06 50.59
C LEU A 8 -40.60 -1.91 49.67
N LEU A 9 -39.41 -1.40 49.92
CA LEU A 9 -38.70 -0.49 49.01
C LEU A 9 -38.09 -1.30 47.86
N PHE A 10 -38.68 -1.23 46.67
CA PHE A 10 -38.04 -1.68 45.43
C PHE A 10 -36.97 -0.66 45.02
N LEU A 11 -35.71 -0.94 45.35
CA LEU A 11 -34.55 -0.26 44.78
C LEU A 11 -34.39 -0.69 43.31
N PHE A 12 -34.83 0.17 42.39
CA PHE A 12 -34.43 0.08 40.98
C PHE A 12 -32.95 0.46 40.89
N LEU A 13 -32.07 -0.55 40.84
CA LEU A 13 -30.66 -0.39 40.49
C LEU A 13 -30.57 0.02 39.03
N TYR A 14 -30.39 1.32 38.78
CA TYR A 14 -30.03 1.85 37.48
C TYR A 14 -28.60 1.39 37.17
N MET A 15 -28.46 0.30 36.41
CA MET A 15 -27.17 -0.14 35.88
C MET A 15 -26.82 0.77 34.70
N PRO A 16 -25.87 1.72 34.84
CA PRO A 16 -25.40 2.44 33.66
C PRO A 16 -24.81 1.40 32.72
N ARG A 17 -25.32 1.34 31.49
CA ARG A 17 -24.65 0.62 30.41
C ARG A 17 -23.33 1.34 30.18
N LEU A 18 -22.26 0.85 30.80
CA LEU A 18 -20.90 1.09 30.34
C LEU A 18 -20.82 0.54 28.92
N THR A 19 -21.06 1.39 27.93
CA THR A 19 -20.59 1.13 26.57
C THR A 19 -19.08 1.22 26.66
N ALA A 20 -18.43 0.09 26.94
CA ALA A 20 -17.03 -0.05 26.59
C ALA A 20 -17.00 0.13 25.08
N GLN A 21 -16.52 1.28 24.60
CA GLN A 21 -16.14 1.42 23.21
C GLN A 21 -15.04 0.38 23.04
N ALA A 22 -15.37 -0.77 22.45
CA ALA A 22 -14.38 -1.78 22.18
C ALA A 22 -13.38 -1.10 21.24
N ASP A 23 -12.19 -0.77 21.75
CA ASP A 23 -11.08 -0.25 20.97
C ASP A 23 -10.69 -1.37 20.00
N TYR A 24 -11.34 -1.40 18.84
CA TYR A 24 -10.96 -2.28 17.77
C TYR A 24 -9.55 -1.88 17.34
N PRO A 25 -8.64 -2.84 17.19
CA PRO A 25 -7.30 -2.52 16.71
C PRO A 25 -7.42 -1.82 15.35
N PRO A 26 -6.57 -0.81 15.08
CA PRO A 26 -6.65 -0.03 13.84
C PRO A 26 -6.61 -0.95 12.62
N PHE A 27 -7.37 -0.59 11.59
CA PHE A 27 -7.26 -1.25 10.28
C PHE A 27 -6.12 -0.56 9.53
N ARG A 28 -4.90 -1.09 9.71
CA ARG A 28 -3.70 -0.54 9.08
C ARG A 28 -3.59 -1.02 7.63
N VAL A 29 -3.46 -0.08 6.70
CA VAL A 29 -3.18 -0.32 5.29
C VAL A 29 -1.77 0.15 4.99
N MET A 30 -0.97 -0.68 4.33
CA MET A 30 0.42 -0.39 3.98
C MET A 30 0.62 -0.59 2.47
N CYS A 31 1.50 0.20 1.85
CA CYS A 31 2.06 -0.15 0.56
C CYS A 31 3.58 0.05 0.52
N TRP A 32 4.25 -0.76 -0.29
CA TRP A 32 5.70 -0.75 -0.38
C TRP A 32 6.21 -1.32 -1.72
N ASN A 33 7.05 -0.56 -2.43
CA ASN A 33 7.93 -1.13 -3.44
C ASN A 33 9.05 -1.93 -2.76
N VAL A 34 9.08 -3.25 -2.98
CA VAL A 34 10.03 -4.14 -2.31
C VAL A 34 11.38 -4.26 -3.02
N GLU A 35 11.65 -3.47 -4.08
CA GLU A 35 12.89 -3.50 -4.86
C GLU A 35 13.22 -4.92 -5.36
N ASN A 36 12.63 -5.29 -6.50
CA ASN A 36 12.93 -6.49 -7.28
C ASN A 36 12.95 -7.78 -6.47
N LEU A 37 11.80 -8.18 -5.93
CA LEU A 37 11.64 -9.48 -5.30
C LEU A 37 11.40 -10.57 -6.37
N PHE A 38 12.51 -11.12 -6.85
CA PHE A 38 12.59 -12.25 -7.76
C PHE A 38 12.94 -13.54 -7.00
N ASP A 39 12.46 -14.68 -7.48
CA ASP A 39 12.98 -15.99 -7.13
C ASP A 39 14.36 -16.21 -7.81
N THR A 40 14.84 -17.46 -7.87
CA THR A 40 16.18 -17.76 -8.39
C THR A 40 16.15 -18.67 -9.62
N HIS A 41 15.00 -18.80 -10.27
CA HIS A 41 14.75 -19.67 -11.41
C HIS A 41 14.30 -18.85 -12.60
N HIS A 42 14.89 -19.12 -13.76
CA HIS A 42 14.56 -18.42 -14.98
C HIS A 42 13.13 -18.73 -15.44
N ASP A 43 12.31 -17.69 -15.62
CA ASP A 43 11.07 -17.76 -16.39
C ASP A 43 11.34 -17.54 -17.87
N SER A 44 11.13 -18.58 -18.68
CA SER A 44 11.33 -18.57 -20.14
C SER A 44 10.53 -17.50 -20.90
N LEU A 45 9.50 -16.92 -20.29
CA LEU A 45 8.67 -15.87 -20.88
C LEU A 45 9.14 -14.46 -20.50
N LYS A 46 10.12 -14.32 -19.60
CA LYS A 46 10.56 -13.05 -19.00
C LYS A 46 12.05 -12.81 -19.19
N ASN A 47 12.46 -11.56 -19.00
CA ASN A 47 13.84 -11.09 -19.01
C ASN A 47 14.29 -10.78 -17.58
N ASP A 48 14.39 -11.84 -16.79
CA ASP A 48 14.76 -11.87 -15.37
C ASP A 48 16.25 -12.23 -15.16
N TYR A 49 17.03 -12.40 -16.23
CA TYR A 49 18.41 -12.91 -16.20
C TYR A 49 19.35 -12.19 -15.24
N GLU A 50 19.08 -10.93 -14.88
CA GLU A 50 19.86 -10.21 -13.87
C GLU A 50 19.74 -10.83 -12.46
N PHE A 51 18.66 -11.55 -12.18
CA PHE A 51 18.31 -12.14 -10.89
C PHE A 51 18.50 -13.66 -10.87
N LEU A 52 19.48 -14.17 -11.62
CA LEU A 52 19.90 -15.58 -11.54
C LEU A 52 21.17 -15.77 -10.69
N PRO A 53 21.40 -16.97 -10.15
CA PRO A 53 22.57 -17.25 -9.30
C PRO A 53 23.93 -17.00 -9.97
N ASP A 54 24.00 -17.28 -11.27
CA ASP A 54 25.18 -17.15 -12.14
C ASP A 54 25.31 -15.79 -12.82
N ALA A 55 24.29 -14.92 -12.69
CA ALA A 55 24.30 -13.57 -13.24
C ALA A 55 25.28 -12.64 -12.50
N LEU A 56 25.57 -11.47 -13.09
CA LEU A 56 26.45 -10.45 -12.49
C LEU A 56 26.01 -9.99 -11.09
N ARG A 57 24.70 -9.97 -10.82
CA ARG A 57 24.20 -9.63 -9.48
C ARG A 57 24.38 -10.77 -8.49
N HIS A 58 24.69 -11.99 -8.92
CA HIS A 58 24.76 -13.20 -8.11
C HIS A 58 23.53 -13.38 -7.20
N TRP A 59 22.33 -13.27 -7.75
CA TRP A 59 21.10 -13.44 -6.98
C TRP A 59 20.88 -14.93 -6.72
N ASN A 60 21.38 -15.39 -5.58
CA ASN A 60 21.34 -16.79 -5.18
C ASN A 60 20.28 -17.02 -4.09
N TYR A 61 20.03 -18.30 -3.79
CA TYR A 61 19.02 -18.71 -2.83
C TYR A 61 19.20 -18.08 -1.43
N GLN A 62 20.44 -17.86 -0.97
CA GLN A 62 20.70 -17.22 0.32
C GLN A 62 20.24 -15.75 0.33
N ARG A 63 20.49 -15.02 -0.76
CA ARG A 63 20.06 -13.61 -0.90
C ARG A 63 18.55 -13.51 -1.03
N TYR A 64 17.94 -14.37 -1.83
CA TYR A 64 16.49 -14.48 -1.96
C TYR A 64 15.82 -14.77 -0.60
N LYS A 65 16.27 -15.80 0.13
CA LYS A 65 15.75 -16.12 1.46
C LYS A 65 15.91 -14.97 2.45
N LYS A 66 17.07 -14.30 2.44
CA LYS A 66 17.30 -13.10 3.27
C LYS A 66 16.32 -11.98 2.90
N LYS A 67 16.04 -11.77 1.62
CA LYS A 67 15.07 -10.78 1.14
C LYS A 67 13.65 -11.10 1.66
N LEU A 68 13.20 -12.34 1.58
CA LEU A 68 11.91 -12.77 2.14
C LEU A 68 11.81 -12.49 3.65
N VAL A 69 12.84 -12.85 4.42
CA VAL A 69 12.92 -12.58 5.87
C VAL A 69 12.90 -11.07 6.16
N ASN A 70 13.65 -10.28 5.38
CA ASN A 70 13.69 -8.84 5.52
C ASN A 70 12.30 -8.22 5.25
N ILE A 71 11.60 -8.67 4.21
CA ILE A 71 10.25 -8.17 3.90
C ILE A 71 9.27 -8.54 5.02
N ALA A 72 9.29 -9.79 5.48
CA ALA A 72 8.46 -10.24 6.61
C ALA A 72 8.70 -9.40 7.88
N ARG A 73 9.97 -9.10 8.18
CA ARG A 73 10.36 -8.25 9.30
C ARG A 73 9.81 -6.83 9.16
N VAL A 74 9.84 -6.25 7.96
CA VAL A 74 9.32 -4.90 7.71
C VAL A 74 7.81 -4.86 7.88
N ILE A 75 7.07 -5.79 7.28
CA ILE A 75 5.60 -5.85 7.42
C ILE A 75 5.22 -5.98 8.90
N THR A 76 5.91 -6.86 9.63
CA THR A 76 5.68 -7.04 11.08
C THR A 76 5.99 -5.77 11.85
N ALA A 77 7.13 -5.12 11.59
CA ALA A 77 7.54 -3.92 12.31
C ALA A 77 6.62 -2.71 12.03
N VAL A 78 6.09 -2.61 10.80
CA VAL A 78 5.08 -1.59 10.45
C VAL A 78 3.73 -1.91 11.08
N GLY A 79 3.40 -3.17 11.34
CA GLY A 79 2.22 -3.56 12.13
C GLY A 79 2.32 -3.28 13.63
N GLU A 80 3.54 -3.22 14.16
CA GLU A 80 3.78 -3.19 15.61
C GLU A 80 3.14 -4.42 16.30
N TRP A 81 2.11 -4.22 17.11
CA TRP A 81 1.40 -5.28 17.83
C TRP A 81 0.33 -5.99 16.98
N VAL A 82 -0.17 -5.33 15.93
CA VAL A 82 -1.25 -5.86 15.09
C VAL A 82 -0.81 -5.81 13.63
N PRO A 83 -0.74 -6.95 12.92
CA PRO A 83 -0.28 -6.95 11.54
C PRO A 83 -1.15 -6.05 10.65
N PRO A 84 -0.58 -5.35 9.65
CA PRO A 84 -1.38 -4.55 8.73
C PRO A 84 -2.46 -5.40 8.07
N VAL A 85 -3.69 -4.90 7.98
CA VAL A 85 -4.79 -5.68 7.42
C VAL A 85 -4.60 -5.88 5.91
N LEU A 86 -4.10 -4.85 5.23
CA LEU A 86 -3.80 -4.87 3.80
C LEU A 86 -2.36 -4.42 3.57
N VAL A 87 -1.62 -5.15 2.74
CA VAL A 87 -0.25 -4.78 2.31
C VAL A 87 -0.16 -4.86 0.78
N GLY A 88 -0.09 -3.71 0.13
CA GLY A 88 0.20 -3.60 -1.31
C GLY A 88 1.70 -3.68 -1.57
N LEU A 89 2.13 -4.61 -2.41
CA LEU A 89 3.53 -4.77 -2.80
C LEU A 89 3.71 -4.45 -4.28
N CYS A 90 4.77 -3.70 -4.60
CA CYS A 90 5.25 -3.50 -5.97
C CYS A 90 6.60 -4.20 -6.16
N GLU A 91 6.94 -4.55 -7.40
CA GLU A 91 8.18 -5.26 -7.74
C GLU A 91 8.26 -6.67 -7.16
N VAL A 92 7.15 -7.40 -7.25
CA VAL A 92 7.08 -8.84 -6.95
C VAL A 92 7.06 -9.59 -8.26
N GLU A 93 7.82 -10.68 -8.39
CA GLU A 93 7.89 -11.40 -9.65
C GLU A 93 6.66 -12.25 -9.97
N ASN A 94 6.29 -13.19 -9.08
CA ASN A 94 5.30 -14.21 -9.42
C ASN A 94 4.67 -14.88 -8.17
N ASP A 95 3.82 -15.88 -8.40
CA ASP A 95 3.18 -16.69 -7.36
C ASP A 95 4.16 -17.50 -6.50
N ASN A 96 5.28 -17.99 -7.04
CA ASN A 96 6.27 -18.72 -6.24
C ASN A 96 6.85 -17.82 -5.16
N VAL A 97 7.22 -16.61 -5.54
CA VAL A 97 7.71 -15.58 -4.61
C VAL A 97 6.68 -15.28 -3.52
N MET A 98 5.41 -15.08 -3.89
CA MET A 98 4.35 -14.78 -2.91
C MET A 98 4.02 -15.95 -2.00
N ARG A 99 4.05 -17.18 -2.53
CA ARG A 99 3.93 -18.40 -1.73
C ARG A 99 5.09 -18.50 -0.74
N ASP A 100 6.31 -18.26 -1.18
CA ASP A 100 7.48 -18.35 -0.32
C ASP A 100 7.48 -17.28 0.77
N LEU A 101 7.08 -16.04 0.42
CA LEU A 101 6.88 -14.98 1.40
C LEU A 101 5.82 -15.35 2.44
N THR A 102 4.65 -15.85 2.01
CA THR A 102 3.52 -16.09 2.92
C THR A 102 3.56 -17.42 3.65
N ARG A 103 4.31 -18.42 3.17
CA ARG A 103 4.32 -19.78 3.73
C ARG A 103 5.68 -20.22 4.27
N TYR A 104 6.76 -19.74 3.66
CA TYR A 104 8.12 -20.21 3.93
C TYR A 104 9.05 -19.13 4.51
N SER A 105 8.47 -17.98 4.90
CA SER A 105 9.15 -16.93 5.67
C SER A 105 8.51 -16.76 7.06
N PRO A 106 9.09 -15.94 7.96
CA PRO A 106 8.46 -15.59 9.23
C PRO A 106 7.05 -15.01 9.11
N LEU A 107 6.67 -14.48 7.94
CA LEU A 107 5.33 -13.93 7.71
C LEU A 107 4.21 -14.97 7.80
N LYS A 108 4.55 -16.27 7.71
CA LYS A 108 3.57 -17.36 7.83
C LYS A 108 2.75 -17.31 9.13
N GLU A 109 3.33 -16.80 10.21
CA GLU A 109 2.70 -16.66 11.53
C GLU A 109 1.56 -15.62 11.52
N GLN A 110 1.55 -14.73 10.52
CA GLN A 110 0.50 -13.72 10.34
C GLN A 110 -0.57 -14.19 9.34
N GLU A 111 -0.48 -15.42 8.84
CA GLU A 111 -1.50 -16.11 8.04
C GLU A 111 -2.08 -15.36 6.82
N TYR A 112 -1.34 -14.38 6.28
CA TYR A 112 -1.78 -13.64 5.10
C TYR A 112 -2.22 -14.55 3.95
N ARG A 113 -3.25 -14.11 3.25
CA ARG A 113 -3.55 -14.55 1.89
C ARG A 113 -3.11 -13.46 0.92
N TYR A 114 -2.97 -13.80 -0.34
CA TYR A 114 -2.56 -12.85 -1.35
C TYR A 114 -3.35 -13.00 -2.64
N VAL A 115 -3.36 -11.93 -3.43
CA VAL A 115 -3.72 -11.91 -4.84
C VAL A 115 -2.62 -11.11 -5.56
N ILE A 116 -2.26 -11.51 -6.78
CA ILE A 116 -1.18 -10.93 -7.58
C ILE A 116 -1.64 -10.77 -9.04
N THR A 117 -1.06 -9.82 -9.77
CA THR A 117 -1.23 -9.72 -11.22
C THR A 117 -0.31 -10.69 -11.97
N HIS A 118 -0.57 -10.87 -13.26
CA HIS A 118 0.31 -11.57 -14.20
C HIS A 118 0.50 -10.68 -15.43
N SER A 119 1.33 -9.66 -15.27
CA SER A 119 1.44 -8.56 -16.21
C SER A 119 2.26 -8.95 -17.45
N PRO A 120 2.04 -8.28 -18.59
CA PRO A 120 2.89 -8.43 -19.76
C PRO A 120 4.28 -7.78 -19.61
N ASP A 121 4.63 -7.26 -18.43
CA ASP A 121 5.94 -6.66 -18.15
C ASP A 121 7.06 -7.63 -18.52
N GLU A 122 7.98 -7.17 -19.37
CA GLU A 122 9.04 -7.99 -19.94
C GLU A 122 10.03 -8.47 -18.87
N ARG A 123 10.19 -7.73 -17.77
CA ARG A 123 11.08 -8.15 -16.66
C ARG A 123 10.41 -9.17 -15.75
N GLY A 124 9.10 -9.39 -15.89
CA GLY A 124 8.33 -10.25 -14.99
C GLY A 124 7.98 -9.56 -13.68
N ILE A 125 7.82 -8.23 -13.67
CA ILE A 125 7.40 -7.51 -12.46
C ILE A 125 5.89 -7.36 -12.41
N ASP A 126 5.34 -7.68 -11.23
CA ASP A 126 3.94 -7.59 -10.88
C ASP A 126 3.70 -6.82 -9.57
N VAL A 127 2.42 -6.59 -9.28
CA VAL A 127 1.93 -6.02 -8.03
C VAL A 127 1.07 -7.05 -7.29
N ALA A 128 1.14 -7.04 -5.97
CA ALA A 128 0.39 -7.96 -5.12
C ALA A 128 -0.34 -7.24 -4.00
N LEU A 129 -1.42 -7.85 -3.51
CA LEU A 129 -2.10 -7.45 -2.28
C LEU A 129 -2.12 -8.63 -1.31
N LEU A 130 -1.46 -8.47 -0.17
CA LEU A 130 -1.62 -9.34 0.99
C LEU A 130 -2.80 -8.84 1.84
N TYR A 131 -3.59 -9.76 2.38
CA TYR A 131 -4.74 -9.41 3.22
C TYR A 131 -4.97 -10.38 4.40
N GLN A 132 -5.42 -9.83 5.53
CA GLN A 132 -5.88 -10.58 6.71
C GLN A 132 -7.34 -11.00 6.55
N ARG A 133 -7.59 -12.30 6.40
CA ARG A 133 -8.89 -12.84 5.96
C ARG A 133 -10.05 -12.60 6.93
N ASP A 134 -9.74 -12.45 8.21
CA ASP A 134 -10.68 -12.22 9.31
C ASP A 134 -11.15 -10.77 9.37
N ARG A 135 -10.36 -9.84 8.82
CA ARG A 135 -10.64 -8.40 8.79
C ARG A 135 -11.01 -7.87 7.40
N PHE A 136 -10.62 -8.59 6.34
CA PHE A 136 -10.96 -8.30 4.96
C PHE A 136 -11.30 -9.60 4.22
N LYS A 137 -12.59 -9.80 3.94
CA LYS A 137 -13.06 -10.98 3.22
C LYS A 137 -13.06 -10.69 1.72
N LEU A 138 -12.13 -11.29 0.98
CA LEU A 138 -12.06 -11.17 -0.48
C LEU A 138 -13.41 -11.54 -1.13
N LEU A 139 -13.93 -10.64 -1.96
CA LEU A 139 -15.13 -10.86 -2.79
C LEU A 139 -14.75 -11.13 -4.25
N SER A 140 -13.84 -10.32 -4.80
CA SER A 140 -13.35 -10.48 -6.17
C SER A 140 -11.99 -9.79 -6.35
N HIS A 141 -11.26 -10.20 -7.38
CA HIS A 141 -10.07 -9.50 -7.85
C HIS A 141 -9.93 -9.68 -9.37
N ARG A 142 -9.21 -8.77 -10.02
CA ARG A 142 -8.85 -8.86 -11.44
C ARG A 142 -7.61 -8.02 -11.74
N SER A 143 -6.82 -8.50 -12.71
CA SER A 143 -5.78 -7.72 -13.38
C SER A 143 -6.43 -6.87 -14.48
N ILE A 144 -6.15 -5.58 -14.48
CA ILE A 144 -6.67 -4.65 -15.49
C ILE A 144 -5.50 -4.16 -16.34
N PRO A 145 -5.46 -4.51 -17.63
CA PRO A 145 -4.44 -4.02 -18.54
C PRO A 145 -4.46 -2.50 -18.64
N THR A 146 -3.28 -1.91 -18.48
CA THR A 146 -3.04 -0.47 -18.62
C THR A 146 -2.92 -0.05 -20.08
N GLY A 147 -2.67 -1.00 -20.99
CA GLY A 147 -2.51 -0.78 -22.42
C GLY A 147 -1.12 -0.28 -22.80
N THR A 148 -0.88 -0.12 -24.10
CA THR A 148 0.39 0.38 -24.65
C THR A 148 0.21 1.79 -25.21
N PHE A 149 1.15 2.70 -24.95
CA PHE A 149 1.09 4.07 -25.49
C PHE A 149 1.17 4.08 -27.03
N ARG A 150 2.03 3.22 -27.61
CA ARG A 150 2.03 2.87 -29.04
C ARG A 150 2.31 1.37 -29.18
N PRO A 151 1.92 0.72 -30.29
CA PRO A 151 2.13 -0.72 -30.47
C PRO A 151 3.59 -1.18 -30.36
N GLN A 152 4.56 -0.29 -30.62
CA GLN A 152 6.00 -0.59 -30.55
C GLN A 152 6.60 -0.33 -29.16
N ASN A 153 5.83 0.20 -28.21
CA ASN A 153 6.32 0.46 -26.87
C ASN A 153 6.30 -0.82 -26.03
N ARG A 154 7.25 -0.92 -25.10
CA ARG A 154 7.26 -1.98 -24.11
C ARG A 154 5.95 -2.00 -23.33
N PRO A 155 5.38 -3.19 -23.07
CA PRO A 155 4.23 -3.32 -22.20
C PRO A 155 4.54 -2.78 -20.80
N THR A 156 3.50 -2.31 -20.12
CA THR A 156 3.57 -1.87 -18.72
C THR A 156 2.77 -2.83 -17.84
N ARG A 157 2.99 -2.73 -16.52
CA ARG A 157 2.29 -3.53 -15.52
C ARG A 157 0.79 -3.26 -15.53
N ASP A 158 0.02 -4.29 -15.19
CA ASP A 158 -1.41 -4.21 -14.97
C ASP A 158 -1.75 -3.51 -13.65
N ILE A 159 -2.99 -3.03 -13.54
CA ILE A 159 -3.56 -2.54 -12.28
C ILE A 159 -4.26 -3.70 -11.60
N LEU A 160 -3.91 -3.98 -10.34
CA LEU A 160 -4.63 -4.95 -9.53
C LEU A 160 -5.85 -4.28 -8.92
N HIS A 161 -7.06 -4.72 -9.28
CA HIS A 161 -8.29 -4.33 -8.61
C HIS A 161 -8.79 -5.45 -7.71
N VAL A 162 -8.98 -5.15 -6.43
CA VAL A 162 -9.50 -6.07 -5.41
C VAL A 162 -10.72 -5.46 -4.75
N CYS A 163 -11.77 -6.25 -4.55
CA CYS A 163 -12.94 -5.89 -3.77
C CYS A 163 -13.08 -6.87 -2.61
N GLY A 164 -13.27 -6.36 -1.40
CA GLY A 164 -13.49 -7.20 -0.21
C GLY A 164 -14.51 -6.59 0.75
N LEU A 165 -15.08 -7.45 1.58
CA LEU A 165 -16.08 -7.08 2.59
C LEU A 165 -15.38 -6.75 3.92
N LEU A 166 -15.74 -5.61 4.50
CA LEU A 166 -15.29 -5.17 5.81
C LEU A 166 -16.23 -5.65 6.92
N ALA A 167 -15.76 -5.58 8.16
CA ALA A 167 -16.57 -5.86 9.35
C ALA A 167 -17.75 -4.89 9.55
N THR A 168 -17.74 -3.74 8.85
CA THR A 168 -18.87 -2.79 8.81
C THR A 168 -20.06 -3.33 7.98
N GLY A 169 -19.87 -4.42 7.23
CA GLY A 169 -20.87 -5.00 6.34
C GLY A 169 -20.85 -4.45 4.92
N ASP A 170 -19.95 -3.52 4.62
CA ASP A 170 -19.83 -2.86 3.32
C ASP A 170 -18.51 -3.22 2.61
N SER A 171 -18.46 -2.98 1.30
CA SER A 171 -17.32 -3.32 0.44
C SER A 171 -16.27 -2.23 0.39
N LEU A 172 -15.00 -2.63 0.37
CA LEU A 172 -13.84 -1.80 0.10
C LEU A 172 -13.21 -2.22 -1.23
N ASP A 173 -13.08 -1.28 -2.15
CA ASP A 173 -12.31 -1.44 -3.38
C ASP A 173 -10.87 -0.95 -3.16
N VAL A 174 -9.91 -1.72 -3.65
CA VAL A 174 -8.47 -1.45 -3.54
C VAL A 174 -7.84 -1.58 -4.91
N LEU A 175 -7.11 -0.55 -5.34
CA LEU A 175 -6.26 -0.56 -6.52
C LEU A 175 -4.79 -0.56 -6.10
N VAL A 176 -4.02 -1.56 -6.52
CA VAL A 176 -2.57 -1.60 -6.37
C VAL A 176 -1.92 -1.37 -7.73
N VAL A 177 -0.97 -0.43 -7.80
CA VAL A 177 -0.38 0.01 -9.06
C VAL A 177 1.13 0.19 -8.95
N HIS A 178 1.83 -0.01 -10.08
CA HIS A 178 3.23 0.35 -10.22
C HIS A 178 3.44 1.01 -11.59
N LEU A 179 3.51 2.33 -11.62
CA LEU A 179 3.58 3.10 -12.87
C LEU A 179 4.97 3.02 -13.52
N PRO A 180 5.06 3.31 -14.84
CA PRO A 180 6.31 3.37 -15.57
C PRO A 180 7.36 4.26 -14.89
N SER A 181 8.56 3.71 -14.73
CA SER A 181 9.65 4.38 -14.04
C SER A 181 10.15 5.61 -14.79
N ARG A 182 10.97 6.42 -14.12
CA ARG A 182 11.62 7.59 -14.72
C ARG A 182 12.91 7.25 -15.49
N SER A 183 13.19 5.96 -15.75
CA SER A 183 14.39 5.53 -16.49
C SER A 183 14.32 5.99 -17.94
N GLY A 184 15.20 6.92 -18.32
CA GLY A 184 15.14 7.65 -19.61
C GLY A 184 14.79 9.14 -19.46
N GLY A 185 14.50 9.58 -18.23
CA GLY A 185 14.23 10.97 -17.88
C GLY A 185 12.74 11.24 -17.66
N ALA A 186 12.46 12.12 -16.69
CA ALA A 186 11.10 12.43 -16.25
C ALA A 186 10.18 12.88 -17.39
N LYS A 187 10.67 13.76 -18.29
CA LYS A 187 9.89 14.32 -19.40
C LYS A 187 9.53 13.26 -20.45
N VAL A 188 10.46 12.37 -20.76
CA VAL A 188 10.26 11.30 -21.75
C VAL A 188 9.25 10.27 -21.25
N SER A 189 9.28 9.99 -19.96
CA SER A 189 8.43 8.97 -19.32
C SER A 189 7.07 9.50 -18.83
N GLU A 190 6.89 10.82 -18.70
CA GLU A 190 5.63 11.46 -18.23
C GLU A 190 4.38 11.01 -19.02
N PRO A 191 4.38 10.93 -20.36
CA PRO A 191 3.19 10.50 -21.11
C PRO A 191 2.70 9.08 -20.76
N TYR A 192 3.61 8.15 -20.47
CA TYR A 192 3.25 6.78 -20.09
C TYR A 192 2.61 6.76 -18.70
N ARG A 193 3.14 7.53 -17.75
CA ARG A 193 2.54 7.68 -16.41
C ARG A 193 1.17 8.35 -16.48
N MET A 194 1.00 9.36 -17.34
CA MET A 194 -0.30 9.97 -17.58
C MET A 194 -1.31 8.99 -18.18
N LEU A 195 -0.91 8.13 -19.12
CA LEU A 195 -1.79 7.10 -19.69
C LEU A 195 -2.31 6.14 -18.61
N VAL A 196 -1.41 5.64 -17.75
CA VAL A 196 -1.80 4.76 -16.63
C VAL A 196 -2.67 5.51 -15.61
N ALA A 197 -2.31 6.75 -15.26
CA ALA A 197 -3.11 7.58 -14.36
C ALA A 197 -4.53 7.83 -14.90
N GLY A 198 -4.69 8.03 -16.21
CA GLY A 198 -6.00 8.17 -16.86
C GLY A 198 -6.82 6.88 -16.78
N LYS A 199 -6.17 5.71 -16.89
CA LYS A 199 -6.83 4.41 -16.69
C LYS A 199 -7.30 4.25 -15.24
N ILE A 200 -6.45 4.58 -14.27
CA ILE A 200 -6.80 4.57 -12.85
C ILE A 200 -7.99 5.51 -12.59
N ARG A 201 -7.96 6.72 -13.15
CA ARG A 201 -9.06 7.69 -13.03
C ARG A 201 -10.37 7.12 -13.54
N SER A 202 -10.37 6.55 -14.73
CA SER A 202 -11.57 5.94 -15.33
C SER A 202 -12.15 4.81 -14.47
N ILE A 203 -11.29 3.97 -13.88
CA ILE A 203 -11.72 2.92 -12.94
C ILE A 203 -12.31 3.56 -11.67
N ALA A 204 -11.62 4.55 -11.09
CA ALA A 204 -12.06 5.24 -9.89
C ALA A 204 -13.42 5.91 -10.10
N ASP A 205 -13.61 6.69 -11.16
CA ASP A 205 -14.88 7.34 -11.48
C ASP A 205 -16.01 6.32 -11.62
N SER A 206 -15.76 5.18 -12.28
CA SER A 206 -16.73 4.09 -12.38
C SER A 206 -17.10 3.52 -11.01
N LEU A 207 -16.14 3.26 -10.14
CA LEU A 207 -16.41 2.74 -8.78
C LEU A 207 -17.15 3.76 -7.92
N LEU A 208 -16.71 5.02 -7.93
CA LEU A 208 -17.28 6.12 -7.16
C LEU A 208 -18.74 6.41 -7.55
N THR A 209 -19.12 6.15 -8.80
CA THR A 209 -20.49 6.40 -9.29
C THR A 209 -21.41 5.18 -9.23
N THR A 210 -20.87 3.96 -9.22
CA THR A 210 -21.67 2.72 -9.26
C THR A 210 -21.87 2.07 -7.89
N ARG A 211 -20.98 2.31 -6.92
CA ARG A 211 -21.13 1.81 -5.55
C ARG A 211 -22.11 2.70 -4.78
N LEU A 212 -23.01 2.08 -4.00
CA LEU A 212 -23.93 2.81 -3.12
C LEU A 212 -23.18 3.62 -2.04
N HIS A 213 -22.13 3.02 -1.49
CA HIS A 213 -21.25 3.59 -0.49
C HIS A 213 -19.80 3.41 -0.96
N PRO A 214 -19.31 4.29 -1.85
CA PRO A 214 -18.02 4.07 -2.48
C PRO A 214 -16.91 4.19 -1.44
N GLN A 215 -16.14 3.12 -1.26
CA GLN A 215 -14.94 3.10 -0.42
C GLN A 215 -13.79 2.62 -1.28
N LEU A 216 -12.87 3.53 -1.65
CA LEU A 216 -11.80 3.24 -2.58
C LEU A 216 -10.45 3.65 -2.01
N ILE A 217 -9.50 2.72 -2.02
CA ILE A 217 -8.08 2.98 -1.76
C ILE A 217 -7.30 2.71 -3.06
N ILE A 218 -6.41 3.62 -3.42
CA ILE A 218 -5.47 3.49 -4.53
C ILE A 218 -4.07 3.66 -3.95
N MET A 219 -3.22 2.66 -4.14
CA MET A 219 -1.88 2.66 -3.54
C MET A 219 -0.81 2.02 -4.42
N GLY A 220 0.44 2.35 -4.12
CA GLY A 220 1.63 1.79 -4.79
C GLY A 220 2.61 2.86 -5.24
N ASP A 221 3.57 2.45 -6.06
CA ASP A 221 4.63 3.32 -6.59
C ASP A 221 4.19 3.95 -7.92
N PHE A 222 3.96 5.26 -7.92
CA PHE A 222 3.54 5.99 -9.11
C PHE A 222 4.72 6.53 -9.93
N ASN A 223 5.95 6.44 -9.41
CA ASN A 223 7.13 7.03 -10.04
C ASN A 223 6.99 8.54 -10.36
N ASP A 224 6.03 9.22 -9.74
CA ASP A 224 5.77 10.66 -9.81
C ASP A 224 5.57 11.23 -8.41
N TYR A 225 5.82 12.52 -8.24
CA TYR A 225 5.60 13.22 -6.98
C TYR A 225 4.15 13.70 -6.86
N PRO A 226 3.65 14.01 -5.63
CA PRO A 226 2.26 14.41 -5.43
C PRO A 226 1.81 15.61 -6.25
N ASN A 227 2.73 16.50 -6.67
CA ASN A 227 2.44 17.68 -7.48
C ASN A 227 2.64 17.48 -9.00
N ASN A 228 3.02 16.29 -9.45
CA ASN A 228 3.16 16.01 -10.89
C ASN A 228 1.79 15.87 -11.56
N LYS A 229 1.77 16.06 -12.88
CA LYS A 229 0.53 16.15 -13.67
C LYS A 229 -0.28 14.85 -13.65
N SER A 230 0.40 13.70 -13.67
CA SER A 230 -0.24 12.38 -13.57
C SER A 230 -1.10 12.26 -12.30
N ILE A 231 -0.64 12.81 -11.18
CA ILE A 231 -1.36 12.78 -9.90
C ILE A 231 -2.45 13.85 -9.84
N THR A 232 -2.09 15.11 -10.05
CA THR A 232 -3.00 16.25 -9.81
C THR A 232 -3.96 16.55 -10.96
N GLN A 233 -3.51 16.43 -12.21
CA GLN A 233 -4.30 16.83 -13.38
C GLN A 233 -5.02 15.63 -14.00
N THR A 234 -4.34 14.49 -14.11
CA THR A 234 -4.90 13.30 -14.77
C THR A 234 -5.70 12.43 -13.79
N LEU A 235 -5.08 11.99 -12.69
CA LEU A 235 -5.81 11.25 -11.67
C LEU A 235 -6.74 12.16 -10.85
N GLY A 236 -6.38 13.44 -10.68
CA GLY A 236 -7.17 14.37 -9.89
C GLY A 236 -7.09 14.11 -8.39
N ALA A 237 -6.03 13.46 -7.92
CA ALA A 237 -5.81 13.25 -6.49
C ALA A 237 -5.16 14.50 -5.88
N LEU A 238 -5.87 15.12 -4.93
CA LEU A 238 -5.46 16.39 -4.31
C LEU A 238 -5.19 16.20 -2.81
N ALA A 239 -4.52 17.17 -2.18
CA ALA A 239 -4.51 17.25 -0.72
C ALA A 239 -5.95 17.40 -0.18
N PRO A 240 -6.34 16.70 0.90
CA PRO A 240 -7.63 16.90 1.57
C PRO A 240 -7.87 18.37 1.97
N PRO A 241 -8.96 19.02 1.52
CA PRO A 241 -9.39 20.29 2.07
C PRO A 241 -10.15 20.07 3.40
N PRO A 242 -10.48 21.13 4.15
CA PRO A 242 -11.28 21.02 5.38
C PRO A 242 -12.66 20.35 5.18
N HIS A 243 -13.25 20.50 3.99
CA HIS A 243 -14.53 19.90 3.61
C HIS A 243 -14.36 19.12 2.30
N PRO A 244 -13.96 17.84 2.38
CA PRO A 244 -13.74 17.00 1.20
C PRO A 244 -15.07 16.65 0.52
N ALA A 245 -15.09 16.66 -0.82
CA ALA A 245 -16.20 16.19 -1.62
C ALA A 245 -16.21 14.65 -1.63
N PRO A 246 -17.33 13.97 -1.35
CA PRO A 246 -17.37 12.51 -1.20
C PRO A 246 -16.84 11.73 -2.41
N LEU A 247 -17.13 12.20 -3.63
CA LEU A 247 -16.78 11.52 -4.89
C LEU A 247 -15.49 12.04 -5.54
N GLN A 248 -14.62 12.68 -4.76
CA GLN A 248 -13.30 13.13 -5.19
C GLN A 248 -12.20 12.21 -4.63
N LEU A 249 -11.06 12.14 -5.32
CA LEU A 249 -9.87 11.45 -4.83
C LEU A 249 -8.97 12.39 -4.04
N TYR A 250 -8.47 11.91 -2.90
CA TYR A 250 -7.58 12.65 -2.02
C TYR A 250 -6.34 11.86 -1.64
N HIS A 251 -5.22 12.56 -1.54
CA HIS A 251 -3.91 12.01 -1.28
C HIS A 251 -3.47 12.31 0.16
N LEU A 252 -3.41 11.28 1.00
CA LEU A 252 -3.23 11.41 2.46
C LEU A 252 -1.89 12.00 2.91
N LEU A 253 -0.86 11.94 2.07
CA LEU A 253 0.49 12.41 2.39
C LEU A 253 0.91 13.66 1.60
N ALA A 254 0.02 14.26 0.79
CA ALA A 254 0.40 15.32 -0.15
C ALA A 254 0.74 16.63 0.57
N SER A 255 -0.10 17.04 1.53
CA SER A 255 0.11 18.24 2.33
C SER A 255 1.45 18.19 3.06
N ARG A 256 1.76 17.04 3.66
CA ARG A 256 3.02 16.82 4.38
C ARG A 256 4.23 16.82 3.44
N ALA A 257 4.13 16.18 2.28
CA ALA A 257 5.21 16.17 1.30
C ALA A 257 5.56 17.57 0.76
N GLU A 258 4.57 18.46 0.63
CA GLU A 258 4.85 19.86 0.26
C GLU A 258 5.39 20.68 1.45
N ALA A 259 4.83 20.50 2.66
CA ALA A 259 5.30 21.21 3.86
C ALA A 259 6.74 20.83 4.24
N GLU A 260 7.12 19.57 4.09
CA GLU A 260 8.45 19.02 4.39
C GLU A 260 9.24 18.71 3.11
N LYS A 261 9.18 19.63 2.14
CA LYS A 261 9.81 19.46 0.83
C LYS A 261 11.29 19.12 0.96
N TYR A 262 11.70 18.06 0.25
CA TYR A 262 13.06 17.52 0.23
C TYR A 262 13.54 16.84 1.53
N SER A 263 12.76 16.84 2.61
CA SER A 263 13.06 16.14 3.87
C SER A 263 12.08 15.02 4.20
N PHE A 264 10.88 15.02 3.61
CA PHE A 264 9.87 13.97 3.71
C PHE A 264 9.74 13.16 2.41
N GLY A 265 9.45 11.86 2.54
CA GLY A 265 9.27 10.97 1.39
C GLY A 265 9.67 9.54 1.65
N SER A 266 9.26 8.66 0.74
CA SER A 266 9.58 7.24 0.69
C SER A 266 10.87 6.93 -0.06
N TYR A 267 11.33 7.85 -0.93
CA TYR A 267 12.46 7.66 -1.82
C TYR A 267 13.45 8.82 -1.71
N LYS A 268 14.73 8.58 -2.01
CA LYS A 268 15.77 9.63 -2.03
C LYS A 268 16.55 9.63 -3.34
N TYR A 269 16.58 10.79 -4.00
CA TYR A 269 17.30 10.99 -5.26
C TYR A 269 18.15 12.25 -5.21
N GLN A 270 19.44 12.11 -5.52
CA GLN A 270 20.41 13.22 -5.54
C GLN A 270 20.36 14.07 -4.26
N GLY A 271 20.35 13.42 -3.10
CA GLY A 271 20.34 14.08 -1.79
C GLY A 271 18.97 14.56 -1.31
N LYS A 272 17.92 14.53 -2.15
CA LYS A 272 16.59 15.02 -1.82
C LYS A 272 15.62 13.88 -1.55
N TRP A 273 14.92 13.94 -0.43
CA TRP A 273 13.77 13.06 -0.19
C TRP A 273 12.59 13.47 -1.05
N GLY A 274 11.80 12.49 -1.45
CA GLY A 274 10.51 12.74 -2.09
C GLY A 274 9.62 11.50 -2.04
N LEU A 275 8.36 11.71 -2.39
CA LEU A 275 7.29 10.73 -2.22
C LEU A 275 6.86 10.21 -3.59
N LEU A 276 7.31 9.00 -3.96
CA LEU A 276 6.87 8.31 -5.18
C LEU A 276 5.79 7.25 -4.90
N ASP A 277 5.67 6.85 -3.63
CA ASP A 277 4.64 5.93 -3.16
C ASP A 277 3.43 6.73 -2.66
N HIS A 278 2.23 6.34 -3.08
CA HIS A 278 1.01 7.11 -2.80
C HIS A 278 -0.03 6.29 -2.04
N LEU A 279 -0.74 6.95 -1.13
CA LEU A 279 -1.97 6.48 -0.50
C LEU A 279 -3.06 7.48 -0.84
N ILE A 280 -3.89 7.12 -1.81
CA ILE A 280 -4.98 7.94 -2.34
C ILE A 280 -6.31 7.25 -1.98
N ILE A 281 -7.29 8.01 -1.54
CA ILE A 281 -8.58 7.50 -1.07
C ILE A 281 -9.75 8.29 -1.66
N SER A 282 -10.94 7.69 -1.67
CA SER A 282 -12.20 8.41 -1.93
C SER A 282 -12.52 9.39 -0.79
N GLY A 283 -13.18 10.50 -1.09
CA GLY A 283 -13.57 11.51 -0.10
C GLY A 283 -14.52 10.99 0.99
N THR A 284 -15.33 9.99 0.68
CA THR A 284 -16.14 9.25 1.67
C THR A 284 -15.33 8.65 2.81
N LEU A 285 -14.07 8.25 2.57
CA LEU A 285 -13.18 7.70 3.59
C LEU A 285 -12.55 8.77 4.50
N LEU A 286 -12.79 10.05 4.23
CA LEU A 286 -12.42 11.18 5.08
C LEU A 286 -13.60 11.68 5.94
N ASP A 287 -14.78 11.09 5.81
CA ASP A 287 -15.94 11.44 6.63
C ASP A 287 -15.87 10.71 7.97
N ASN A 288 -15.65 11.46 9.06
CA ASN A 288 -15.53 10.93 10.41
C ASN A 288 -16.83 10.28 10.93
N SER A 289 -17.96 10.55 10.28
CA SER A 289 -19.24 9.90 10.57
C SER A 289 -19.40 8.56 9.87
N SER A 290 -18.55 8.25 8.87
CA SER A 290 -18.52 6.96 8.20
C SER A 290 -18.02 5.87 9.17
N PRO A 291 -18.61 4.66 9.13
CA PRO A 291 -18.17 3.55 9.95
C PRO A 291 -16.77 3.03 9.59
N PHE A 292 -16.21 3.45 8.46
CA PHE A 292 -14.82 3.20 8.08
C PHE A 292 -14.20 4.48 7.52
N HIS A 293 -13.23 5.05 8.23
CA HIS A 293 -12.66 6.33 7.86
C HIS A 293 -11.22 6.54 8.38
N THR A 294 -10.52 7.51 7.81
CA THR A 294 -9.17 7.92 8.19
C THR A 294 -8.99 9.43 8.01
N ASN A 295 -7.77 9.94 8.24
CA ASN A 295 -7.37 11.30 7.93
C ASN A 295 -5.85 11.38 7.72
N GLU A 296 -5.36 12.53 7.26
CA GLU A 296 -3.92 12.73 6.96
C GLU A 296 -3.01 12.45 8.15
N LYS A 297 -3.45 12.73 9.39
CA LYS A 297 -2.62 12.53 10.60
C LYS A 297 -2.36 11.06 10.89
N LYS A 298 -3.19 10.16 10.37
CA LYS A 298 -3.05 8.71 10.51
C LYS A 298 -2.19 8.08 9.41
N ALA A 299 -1.75 8.85 8.42
CA ALA A 299 -0.88 8.38 7.35
C ALA A 299 0.58 8.81 7.57
N ASN A 300 1.54 7.92 7.29
CA ASN A 300 2.96 8.25 7.40
C ASN A 300 3.85 7.39 6.50
N VAL A 301 5.12 7.80 6.35
CA VAL A 301 6.20 6.96 5.83
C VAL A 301 6.88 6.24 6.99
N ALA A 302 7.00 4.92 6.91
CA ALA A 302 7.68 4.10 7.90
C ALA A 302 9.20 4.32 7.84
N ARG A 303 9.72 5.21 8.69
CA ARG A 303 11.15 5.55 8.81
C ARG A 303 11.83 4.79 9.95
N LEU A 304 11.79 3.45 9.88
CA LEU A 304 12.43 2.60 10.88
C LEU A 304 13.97 2.68 10.75
N PRO A 305 14.75 2.76 11.85
CA PRO A 305 16.20 2.97 11.76
C PRO A 305 16.94 1.93 10.91
N PHE A 306 16.50 0.67 10.95
CA PHE A 306 17.12 -0.41 10.17
C PHE A 306 16.80 -0.37 8.66
N LEU A 307 15.80 0.43 8.25
CA LEU A 307 15.49 0.69 6.84
C LEU A 307 16.40 1.75 6.23
N LEU A 308 17.28 2.37 7.03
CA LEU A 308 18.09 3.51 6.61
C LEU A 308 19.59 3.19 6.69
N SER A 309 20.34 3.69 5.73
CA SER A 309 21.80 3.74 5.76
C SER A 309 22.28 5.19 5.68
N ASN A 310 23.56 5.44 5.97
CA ASN A 310 24.16 6.74 5.69
C ASN A 310 24.21 6.98 4.18
N ASP A 311 24.03 8.23 3.79
CA ASP A 311 24.27 8.71 2.43
C ASP A 311 25.65 9.38 2.39
N GLU A 312 26.67 8.61 2.07
CA GLU A 312 28.06 9.10 2.03
C GLU A 312 28.30 10.17 0.94
N LYS A 313 27.42 10.25 -0.07
CA LYS A 313 27.59 11.16 -1.21
C LYS A 313 26.95 12.52 -0.96
N TYR A 314 25.75 12.55 -0.40
CA TYR A 314 24.98 13.79 -0.18
C TYR A 314 24.73 14.11 1.30
N GLY A 315 25.21 13.27 2.21
CA GLY A 315 24.99 13.42 3.64
C GLY A 315 23.61 12.98 4.11
N GLY A 316 23.50 12.77 5.42
CA GLY A 316 22.28 12.33 6.10
C GLY A 316 21.98 10.85 5.89
N LYS A 317 20.69 10.51 5.81
CA LYS A 317 20.20 9.14 5.65
C LYS A 317 19.61 8.92 4.26
N GLN A 318 19.55 7.66 3.84
CA GLN A 318 18.85 7.20 2.63
C GLN A 318 18.25 5.80 2.87
N PRO A 319 17.28 5.36 2.06
CA PRO A 319 16.80 3.98 2.12
C PRO A 319 17.95 2.98 1.94
N PHE A 320 17.99 1.97 2.81
CA PHE A 320 18.99 0.91 2.74
C PHE A 320 18.58 -0.09 1.67
N ARG A 321 19.01 0.17 0.44
CA ARG A 321 18.72 -0.63 -0.75
C ARG A 321 19.44 -1.99 -0.78
N THR A 322 18.93 -2.90 -1.59
CA THR A 322 19.45 -4.25 -1.80
C THR A 322 20.74 -4.21 -2.60
N TYR A 323 20.74 -3.43 -3.68
CA TYR A 323 21.89 -3.25 -4.57
C TYR A 323 22.22 -1.78 -4.82
N SER A 324 23.50 -1.47 -4.96
CA SER A 324 23.97 -0.19 -5.53
C SER A 324 24.76 -0.49 -6.81
N GLY A 325 24.13 -0.24 -7.96
CA GLY A 325 24.59 -0.82 -9.22
C GLY A 325 24.59 -2.35 -9.12
N ILE A 326 25.73 -2.98 -9.40
CA ILE A 326 25.93 -4.44 -9.23
C ILE A 326 26.33 -4.85 -7.81
N LYS A 327 26.71 -3.91 -6.94
CA LYS A 327 27.20 -4.23 -5.60
C LYS A 327 26.04 -4.61 -4.69
N TYR A 328 26.04 -5.84 -4.18
CA TYR A 328 25.10 -6.27 -3.16
C TYR A 328 25.40 -5.57 -1.82
N LEU A 329 24.43 -4.81 -1.32
CA LEU A 329 24.49 -4.18 0.00
C LEU A 329 23.69 -4.98 1.05
N GLY A 330 22.69 -5.75 0.59
CA GLY A 330 21.88 -6.61 1.44
C GLY A 330 20.91 -5.89 2.36
N GLY A 331 20.47 -4.70 1.95
CA GLY A 331 19.39 -3.95 2.56
C GLY A 331 17.99 -4.49 2.25
N TYR A 332 17.00 -3.60 2.35
CA TYR A 332 15.57 -3.90 2.33
C TYR A 332 14.89 -3.44 1.04
N SER A 333 15.04 -2.16 0.68
CA SER A 333 14.47 -1.56 -0.53
C SER A 333 15.08 -0.17 -0.73
N ASP A 334 15.09 0.34 -1.96
CA ASP A 334 15.35 1.74 -2.26
C ASP A 334 14.13 2.66 -2.00
N HIS A 335 13.01 2.08 -1.61
CA HIS A 335 11.80 2.75 -1.12
C HIS A 335 11.51 2.41 0.35
N LEU A 336 10.94 3.36 1.09
CA LEU A 336 10.35 3.13 2.41
C LEU A 336 8.86 2.83 2.29
N PRO A 337 8.31 1.94 3.13
CA PRO A 337 6.87 1.73 3.16
C PRO A 337 6.11 2.98 3.57
N ILE A 338 4.90 3.13 3.06
CA ILE A 338 3.91 4.08 3.59
C ILE A 338 2.73 3.32 4.15
N TYR A 339 2.06 3.90 5.13
CA TYR A 339 0.90 3.29 5.76
C TYR A 339 -0.11 4.33 6.22
N THR A 340 -1.34 3.89 6.45
CA THR A 340 -2.39 4.67 7.11
C THR A 340 -3.26 3.77 7.98
N ASP A 341 -3.73 4.30 9.09
CA ASP A 341 -4.68 3.63 9.97
C ASP A 341 -6.11 4.11 9.72
N PHE A 342 -7.03 3.17 9.54
CA PHE A 342 -8.46 3.43 9.51
C PHE A 342 -9.09 3.06 10.86
N GLU A 343 -10.03 3.88 11.28
CA GLU A 343 -10.95 3.57 12.38
C GLU A 343 -12.15 2.81 11.84
N ILE A 344 -12.65 1.87 12.65
CA ILE A 344 -13.88 1.12 12.38
C ILE A 344 -14.85 1.41 13.51
N ILE A 345 -16.01 1.97 13.17
CA ILE A 345 -17.15 2.11 14.08
C ILE A 345 -18.16 1.01 13.69
N ARG A 346 -18.45 0.09 14.61
CA ARG A 346 -19.58 -0.84 14.43
C ARG A 346 -20.83 -0.17 14.97
N ASN A 347 -21.89 -0.15 14.17
CA ASN A 347 -23.23 0.08 14.70
C ASN A 347 -23.62 -1.17 15.49
N ASN A 348 -23.85 -1.01 16.80
CA ASN A 348 -24.32 -2.07 17.70
C ASN A 348 -25.74 -2.52 17.34
#